data_AF-A0A2D9X569-F1
#
_entry.id   AF-A0A2D9X569-F1
#
_cell.length_a   1.000
_cell.length_b   1.000
_cell.length_c   1.000
_cell.angle_alpha   90.00
_cell.angle_beta   90.00
_cell.angle_gamma   90.00
#
_symmetry.space_group_name_H-M   'P 1'
#
loop_
_entity.id
_entity.type
_entity.pdbx_description
1 polymer ?
#
loop_
_entity_poly.entity_id
_entity_poly.type
_entity_poly.pdbx_seq_one_letter_code
_entity_poly.pdbx_strand_id
1 'polypeptide(L)'
;MHKIIVLIIFLLAHKITLAVDISLSSQSIKLGEAIALTIVSEQKIKKHTITLGGKPFKLFLNDYKNKKYVYVSYVAISRTRKPGHDYLKIGLTFKKNPKFFKKYKITLDFPKKPKTGKVALTKKAKSISNNKLSYQKEGALLSKHFKKITNRRYFDGLFDYPAFGRMSSGFGKLRLYNNGRTSSHAGVDIANKKGTPIYAPQHGKVILSKTLDVHGNTIMIDHGYGIISIYCHLAKRTIKKGKFIKKGTQIGEMGMTGVASGVHLHWGLSVQNVRVDPLFWTQESNKEI
;
A
#
# COMPACT_ATOMS: atom_id res chain seq x y z
N MET A 1 -19.95 -41.27 -66.73
CA MET A 1 -18.90 -41.02 -65.71
C MET A 1 -19.21 -39.71 -65.01
N HIS A 2 -19.84 -39.75 -63.83
CA HIS A 2 -20.17 -38.55 -63.04
C HIS A 2 -19.00 -38.24 -62.08
N LYS A 3 -18.30 -37.12 -62.30
CA LYS A 3 -17.23 -36.65 -61.41
C LYS A 3 -17.85 -35.90 -60.23
N ILE A 4 -17.72 -36.47 -59.03
CA ILE A 4 -18.08 -35.82 -57.77
C ILE A 4 -17.00 -34.79 -57.44
N ILE A 5 -17.36 -33.51 -57.37
CA ILE A 5 -16.50 -32.45 -56.88
C ILE A 5 -16.64 -32.41 -55.35
N VAL A 6 -15.59 -32.83 -54.64
CA VAL A 6 -15.51 -32.72 -53.17
C VAL A 6 -15.02 -31.31 -52.82
N LEU A 7 -15.93 -30.47 -52.32
CA LEU A 7 -15.62 -29.14 -51.82
C LEU A 7 -15.05 -29.25 -50.39
N ILE A 8 -13.73 -29.24 -50.25
CA ILE A 8 -13.03 -29.11 -48.96
C ILE A 8 -13.23 -27.67 -48.44
N ILE A 9 -14.11 -27.50 -47.45
CA ILE A 9 -14.25 -26.25 -46.71
C ILE A 9 -13.13 -26.20 -45.67
N PHE A 10 -12.06 -25.46 -45.95
CA PHE A 10 -11.07 -25.09 -44.93
C PHE A 10 -11.72 -24.11 -43.95
N LEU A 11 -12.16 -24.61 -42.79
CA LEU A 11 -12.49 -23.74 -41.66
C LEU A 11 -11.19 -23.10 -41.14
N LEU A 12 -10.85 -21.90 -41.61
CA LEU A 12 -9.82 -21.07 -41.00
C LEU A 12 -10.26 -20.69 -39.58
N ALA A 13 -9.83 -21.46 -38.60
CA ALA A 13 -9.91 -21.08 -37.19
C ALA A 13 -9.08 -19.81 -36.99
N HIS A 14 -9.74 -18.65 -37.04
CA HIS A 14 -9.14 -17.39 -36.65
C HIS A 14 -8.77 -17.49 -35.17
N LYS A 15 -7.50 -17.74 -34.86
CA LYS A 15 -6.97 -17.52 -33.52
C LYS A 15 -7.11 -16.03 -33.25
N ILE A 16 -8.17 -15.64 -32.54
CA ILE A 16 -8.32 -14.27 -32.03
C ILE A 16 -7.20 -14.10 -30.99
N THR A 17 -6.07 -13.57 -31.41
CA THR A 17 -4.99 -13.17 -30.51
C THR A 17 -5.55 -12.06 -29.61
N LEU A 18 -5.70 -12.36 -28.32
CA LEU A 18 -6.11 -11.38 -27.32
C LEU A 18 -5.05 -10.28 -27.23
N ALA A 19 -5.35 -9.08 -27.73
CA ALA A 19 -4.52 -7.90 -27.50
C ALA A 19 -4.65 -7.49 -26.01
N VAL A 20 -3.68 -7.97 -25.21
CA VAL A 20 -3.52 -7.64 -23.80
C VAL A 20 -2.06 -7.21 -23.61
N ASP A 21 -1.87 -5.92 -23.37
CA ASP A 21 -0.56 -5.35 -23.09
C ASP A 21 -0.39 -5.23 -21.58
N ILE A 22 0.71 -5.79 -21.06
CA ILE A 22 1.04 -5.75 -19.63
C ILE A 22 2.34 -5.00 -19.45
N SER A 23 2.30 -3.97 -18.60
CA SER A 23 3.46 -3.22 -18.16
C SER A 23 3.61 -3.30 -16.65
N LEU A 24 4.86 -3.46 -16.20
CA LEU A 24 5.26 -3.44 -14.80
C LEU A 24 6.24 -2.29 -14.59
N SER A 25 6.07 -1.49 -13.54
CA SER A 25 7.03 -0.43 -13.20
C SER A 25 8.42 -0.98 -12.87
N SER A 26 8.51 -2.21 -12.38
CA SER A 26 9.77 -2.91 -12.13
C SER A 26 9.54 -4.43 -11.99
N GLN A 27 10.59 -5.21 -12.25
CA GLN A 27 10.67 -6.64 -11.90
C GLN A 27 11.62 -6.90 -10.71
N SER A 28 12.14 -5.84 -10.09
CA SER A 28 12.86 -5.87 -8.82
C SER A 28 12.19 -4.93 -7.83
N ILE A 29 12.02 -5.36 -6.58
CA ILE A 29 11.35 -4.58 -5.54
C ILE A 29 12.22 -4.53 -4.29
N LYS A 30 12.43 -3.33 -3.76
CA LYS A 30 13.09 -3.12 -2.45
C LYS A 30 12.08 -3.18 -1.31
N LEU A 31 12.60 -3.21 -0.09
CA LEU A 31 11.79 -3.39 1.11
C LEU A 31 10.79 -2.23 1.27
N GLY A 32 9.50 -2.54 1.21
CA GLY A 32 8.44 -1.55 1.38
C GLY A 32 7.99 -0.88 0.09
N GLU A 33 8.50 -1.24 -1.07
CA GLU A 33 8.02 -0.71 -2.35
C GLU A 33 6.76 -1.45 -2.86
N ALA A 34 6.21 -0.96 -3.97
CA ALA A 34 5.10 -1.59 -4.70
C ALA A 34 5.36 -1.56 -6.21
N ILE A 35 4.95 -2.62 -6.91
CA ILE A 35 4.97 -2.67 -8.38
C ILE A 35 3.64 -2.09 -8.90
N ALA A 36 3.71 -1.07 -9.75
CA ALA A 36 2.57 -0.63 -10.53
C ALA A 36 2.41 -1.56 -11.74
N LEU A 37 1.31 -2.31 -11.76
CA LEU A 37 0.88 -3.16 -12.86
C LEU A 37 -0.14 -2.39 -13.68
N THR A 38 0.13 -2.20 -14.96
CA THR A 38 -0.84 -1.67 -15.94
C THR A 38 -1.21 -2.76 -16.93
N ILE A 39 -2.50 -2.91 -17.19
CA ILE A 39 -3.03 -3.82 -18.20
C ILE A 39 -3.91 -3.02 -19.15
N VAL A 40 -3.54 -2.99 -20.43
CA VAL A 40 -4.36 -2.41 -21.49
C VAL A 40 -5.00 -3.56 -22.28
N SER A 41 -6.31 -3.50 -22.49
CA SER A 41 -7.03 -4.54 -23.24
C SER A 41 -8.17 -3.96 -24.06
N GLU A 42 -8.38 -4.51 -25.25
CA GLU A 42 -9.53 -4.19 -26.11
C GLU A 42 -10.85 -4.75 -25.55
N GLN A 43 -10.77 -5.77 -24.70
CA GLN A 43 -11.93 -6.41 -24.08
C GLN A 43 -12.02 -6.10 -22.58
N LYS A 44 -13.25 -5.94 -22.09
CA LYS A 44 -13.48 -5.78 -20.65
C LYS A 44 -13.13 -7.07 -19.91
N ILE A 45 -12.27 -6.94 -18.90
CA ILE A 45 -11.88 -8.06 -18.02
C ILE A 45 -13.06 -8.38 -17.10
N LYS A 46 -13.52 -9.64 -17.10
CA LYS A 46 -14.66 -10.11 -16.29
C LYS A 46 -14.21 -10.59 -14.91
N LYS A 47 -13.15 -11.39 -14.84
CA LYS A 47 -12.50 -11.85 -13.59
C LYS A 47 -11.00 -11.76 -13.74
N HIS A 48 -10.31 -11.55 -12.62
CA HIS A 48 -8.85 -11.49 -12.55
C HIS A 48 -8.34 -12.24 -11.32
N THR A 49 -7.11 -12.73 -11.43
CA THR A 49 -6.29 -13.25 -10.34
C THR A 49 -4.92 -12.62 -10.46
N ILE A 50 -4.62 -11.63 -9.62
CA ILE A 50 -3.28 -11.01 -9.53
C ILE A 50 -2.71 -11.43 -8.18
N THR A 51 -1.62 -12.18 -8.17
CA THR A 51 -1.01 -12.65 -6.91
C THR A 51 0.50 -12.50 -6.90
N LEU A 52 1.06 -12.14 -5.74
CA LEU A 52 2.49 -12.17 -5.47
C LEU A 52 2.69 -12.77 -4.07
N GLY A 53 3.51 -13.81 -3.94
CA GLY A 53 3.67 -14.55 -2.67
C GLY A 53 2.39 -15.12 -2.11
N GLY A 54 1.46 -15.52 -2.99
CA GLY A 54 0.13 -16.03 -2.64
C GLY A 54 -0.88 -14.96 -2.20
N LYS A 55 -0.45 -13.71 -1.99
CA LYS A 55 -1.36 -12.61 -1.64
C LYS A 55 -2.10 -12.10 -2.89
N PRO A 56 -3.44 -12.00 -2.87
CA PRO A 56 -4.20 -11.44 -3.97
C PRO A 56 -4.18 -9.91 -3.97
N PHE A 57 -4.19 -9.33 -5.16
CA PHE A 57 -4.32 -7.90 -5.43
C PHE A 57 -5.48 -7.67 -6.39
N LYS A 58 -6.24 -6.62 -6.11
CA LYS A 58 -7.36 -6.20 -6.94
C LYS A 58 -6.85 -5.44 -8.16
N LEU A 59 -7.44 -5.73 -9.31
CA LEU A 59 -7.29 -4.97 -10.52
C LEU A 59 -8.42 -3.93 -10.60
N PHE A 60 -8.05 -2.66 -10.80
CA PHE A 60 -8.98 -1.53 -10.87
C PHE A 60 -9.11 -1.05 -12.31
N LEU A 61 -10.33 -0.84 -12.80
CA LEU A 61 -10.53 -0.11 -14.04
C LEU A 61 -10.19 1.36 -13.78
N ASN A 62 -9.14 1.85 -14.44
CA ASN A 62 -8.64 3.20 -14.28
C ASN A 62 -9.18 4.14 -15.36
N ASP A 63 -9.30 3.64 -16.59
CA ASP A 63 -9.72 4.44 -17.73
C ASP A 63 -10.31 3.60 -18.87
N TYR A 64 -11.01 4.25 -19.79
CA TYR A 64 -11.43 3.69 -21.08
C TYR A 64 -11.23 4.75 -22.17
N LYS A 65 -10.19 4.58 -22.99
CA LYS A 65 -9.77 5.55 -24.02
C LYS A 65 -9.36 4.82 -25.29
N ASN A 66 -9.62 5.42 -26.45
CA ASN A 66 -9.26 4.86 -27.75
C ASN A 66 -9.76 3.41 -27.93
N LYS A 67 -10.99 3.13 -27.48
CA LYS A 67 -11.63 1.81 -27.46
C LYS A 67 -10.89 0.73 -26.64
N LYS A 68 -9.92 1.11 -25.80
CA LYS A 68 -9.16 0.22 -24.92
C LYS A 68 -9.46 0.51 -23.45
N TYR A 69 -9.61 -0.56 -22.68
CA TYR A 69 -9.71 -0.52 -21.22
C TYR A 69 -8.31 -0.46 -20.61
N VAL A 70 -8.08 0.48 -19.70
CA VAL A 70 -6.84 0.60 -18.94
C VAL A 70 -7.12 0.22 -17.49
N TYR A 71 -6.47 -0.84 -17.05
CA TYR A 71 -6.53 -1.31 -15.67
C TYR A 71 -5.22 -1.09 -14.95
N VAL A 72 -5.30 -0.84 -13.64
CA VAL A 72 -4.13 -0.70 -12.78
C VAL A 72 -4.26 -1.58 -11.54
N SER A 73 -3.12 -2.04 -11.02
CA SER A 73 -3.01 -2.62 -9.68
C SER A 73 -1.69 -2.19 -9.07
N TYR A 74 -1.66 -2.04 -7.75
CA TYR A 74 -0.44 -1.80 -6.99
C TYR A 74 -0.14 -3.03 -6.15
N VAL A 75 0.92 -3.74 -6.55
CA VAL A 75 1.32 -5.02 -5.99
C VAL A 75 2.46 -4.79 -5.01
N ALA A 76 2.11 -4.69 -3.73
CA ALA A 76 3.05 -4.47 -2.64
C ALA A 76 3.50 -5.79 -2.00
N ILE A 77 4.65 -5.78 -1.36
CA ILE A 77 5.17 -6.96 -0.65
C ILE A 77 5.40 -6.66 0.83
N SER A 78 5.09 -7.65 1.68
CA SER A 78 5.23 -7.48 3.13
C SER A 78 6.70 -7.30 3.51
N ARG A 79 6.96 -6.33 4.40
CA ARG A 79 8.27 -6.11 5.02
C ARG A 79 8.84 -7.28 5.83
N THR A 80 8.04 -8.33 6.03
CA THR A 80 8.44 -9.56 6.74
C THR A 80 8.94 -10.65 5.79
N ARG A 81 8.91 -10.41 4.47
CA ARG A 81 9.42 -11.35 3.46
C ARG A 81 10.95 -11.32 3.45
N LYS A 82 11.55 -12.48 3.16
CA LYS A 82 12.99 -12.64 2.98
C LYS A 82 13.41 -12.24 1.55
N PRO A 83 14.66 -11.81 1.34
CA PRO A 83 15.19 -11.58 0.00
C PRO A 83 15.21 -12.87 -0.84
N GLY A 84 15.29 -12.71 -2.15
CA GLY A 84 15.28 -13.81 -3.11
C GLY A 84 14.39 -13.49 -4.30
N HIS A 85 13.53 -14.42 -4.70
CA HIS A 85 12.55 -14.18 -5.76
C HIS A 85 11.18 -14.72 -5.40
N ASP A 86 10.16 -14.10 -5.97
CA ASP A 86 8.79 -14.62 -6.00
C ASP A 86 8.22 -14.42 -7.41
N TYR A 87 6.98 -14.80 -7.63
CA TYR A 87 6.34 -14.71 -8.92
C TYR A 87 5.04 -13.93 -8.85
N LEU A 88 4.98 -12.86 -9.64
CA LEU A 88 3.74 -12.16 -9.94
C LEU A 88 2.98 -13.00 -10.97
N LYS A 89 1.86 -13.60 -10.55
CA LYS A 89 0.98 -14.40 -11.40
C LYS A 89 -0.24 -13.57 -11.76
N ILE A 90 -0.53 -13.48 -13.04
CA ILE A 90 -1.64 -12.74 -13.63
C ILE A 90 -2.52 -13.72 -14.40
N GLY A 91 -3.75 -13.90 -13.96
CA GLY A 91 -4.79 -14.63 -14.68
C GLY A 91 -5.95 -13.71 -15.01
N LEU A 92 -6.38 -13.64 -16.28
CA LEU A 92 -7.51 -12.80 -16.71
C LEU A 92 -8.54 -13.65 -17.44
N THR A 93 -9.82 -13.27 -17.31
CA THR A 93 -10.91 -13.89 -18.06
C THR A 93 -11.75 -12.82 -18.73
N PHE A 94 -12.14 -13.08 -19.98
CA PHE A 94 -12.91 -12.16 -20.82
C PHE A 94 -14.29 -12.75 -21.11
N LYS A 95 -15.23 -11.94 -21.63
CA LYS A 95 -16.58 -12.42 -21.97
C LYS A 95 -16.59 -13.35 -23.19
N LYS A 96 -15.78 -13.04 -24.21
CA LYS A 96 -15.83 -13.68 -25.54
C LYS A 96 -14.60 -14.54 -25.87
N ASN A 97 -13.63 -14.67 -24.97
CA ASN A 97 -12.31 -15.25 -25.27
C ASN A 97 -11.69 -15.98 -24.05
N PRO A 98 -10.70 -16.89 -24.28
CA PRO A 98 -10.14 -17.78 -23.26
C PRO A 98 -9.39 -17.05 -22.14
N LYS A 99 -9.03 -17.82 -21.11
CA LYS A 99 -8.24 -17.36 -19.97
C LYS A 99 -6.85 -16.91 -20.45
N PHE A 100 -6.43 -15.70 -20.09
CA PHE A 100 -5.04 -15.25 -20.25
C PHE A 100 -4.26 -15.58 -18.98
N PHE A 101 -3.02 -16.05 -19.12
CA PHE A 101 -2.13 -16.26 -17.98
C PHE A 101 -0.72 -15.78 -18.30
N LYS A 102 -0.13 -15.03 -17.37
CA LYS A 102 1.28 -14.61 -17.43
C LYS A 102 1.90 -14.67 -16.03
N LYS A 103 3.18 -15.01 -15.99
CA LYS A 103 3.98 -15.09 -14.77
C LYS A 103 5.25 -14.28 -14.97
N TYR A 104 5.56 -13.41 -14.02
CA TYR A 104 6.79 -12.62 -13.99
C TYR A 104 7.61 -13.02 -12.77
N LYS A 105 8.90 -13.26 -12.96
CA LYS A 105 9.85 -13.45 -11.85
C LYS A 105 10.13 -12.08 -11.27
N ILE A 106 9.88 -11.91 -9.98
CA ILE A 106 10.10 -10.67 -9.25
C ILE A 106 11.27 -10.89 -8.29
N THR A 107 12.32 -10.09 -8.43
CA THR A 107 13.44 -10.03 -7.48
C THR A 107 13.03 -9.27 -6.23
N LEU A 108 13.23 -9.90 -5.08
CA LEU A 108 13.02 -9.31 -3.76
C LEU A 108 14.38 -8.84 -3.25
N ASP A 109 14.75 -7.62 -3.64
CA ASP A 109 16.03 -7.00 -3.28
C ASP A 109 15.94 -6.38 -1.88
N PHE A 110 15.85 -7.26 -0.88
CA PHE A 110 15.78 -6.85 0.53
C PHE A 110 17.11 -7.04 1.22
N PRO A 111 17.43 -6.20 2.22
CA PRO A 111 18.61 -6.43 3.03
C PRO A 111 18.47 -7.76 3.77
N LYS A 112 19.55 -8.56 3.79
CA LYS A 112 19.59 -9.85 4.51
C LYS A 112 19.31 -9.69 6.01
N LYS A 113 19.73 -8.55 6.60
CA LYS A 113 19.48 -8.19 7.99
C LYS A 113 18.88 -6.78 8.05
N PRO A 114 17.81 -6.54 8.83
CA PRO A 114 17.26 -5.21 8.98
C PRO A 114 18.20 -4.31 9.79
N LYS A 115 18.22 -3.01 9.49
CA LYS A 115 18.81 -2.00 10.39
C LYS A 115 18.12 -2.10 11.76
N THR A 116 18.87 -1.98 12.85
CA THR A 116 18.34 -2.07 14.22
C THR A 116 18.36 -0.72 14.92
N GLY A 117 17.54 -0.54 15.96
CA GLY A 117 17.60 0.64 16.83
C GLY A 117 16.93 0.41 18.17
N LYS A 118 17.52 0.95 19.23
CA LYS A 118 16.97 0.92 20.58
C LYS A 118 15.90 2.00 20.74
N VAL A 119 14.82 1.68 21.46
CA VAL A 119 13.73 2.61 21.78
C VAL A 119 13.53 2.61 23.29
N ALA A 120 13.83 3.74 23.93
CA ALA A 120 13.60 3.94 25.36
C ALA A 120 12.20 4.50 25.59
N LEU A 121 11.26 3.66 26.06
CA LEU A 121 9.91 4.10 26.42
C LEU A 121 9.93 4.80 27.78
N THR A 122 9.09 5.84 27.92
CA THR A 122 8.76 6.44 29.22
C THR A 122 8.02 5.44 30.10
N LYS A 123 7.95 5.69 31.43
CA LYS A 123 7.20 4.81 32.36
C LYS A 123 5.75 4.59 31.90
N LYS A 124 5.06 5.66 31.49
CA LYS A 124 3.69 5.61 30.95
C LYS A 124 3.60 4.78 29.68
N ALA A 125 4.45 5.03 28.68
CA ALA A 125 4.44 4.29 27.43
C ALA A 125 4.80 2.80 27.64
N LYS A 126 5.70 2.50 28.57
CA LYS A 126 6.09 1.13 28.93
C LYS A 126 4.92 0.35 29.56
N SER A 127 4.15 0.98 30.45
CA SER A 127 2.94 0.39 31.04
C SER A 127 1.92 -0.02 29.96
N ILE A 128 1.59 0.90 29.03
CA ILE A 128 0.70 0.61 27.91
C ILE A 128 1.31 -0.47 26.99
N SER A 129 2.61 -0.40 26.72
CA SER A 129 3.32 -1.35 25.86
C SER A 129 3.30 -2.79 26.39
N ASN A 130 3.19 -2.96 27.72
CA ASN A 130 3.07 -4.27 28.35
C ASN A 130 1.63 -4.83 28.30
N ASN A 131 0.62 -3.99 28.04
CA ASN A 131 -0.78 -4.44 27.92
C ASN A 131 -1.05 -5.09 26.55
N LYS A 132 -0.98 -6.42 26.49
CA LYS A 132 -1.24 -7.21 25.27
C LYS A 132 -2.65 -6.99 24.71
N LEU A 133 -3.66 -6.77 25.56
CA LEU A 133 -5.05 -6.61 25.14
C LEU A 133 -5.26 -5.32 24.34
N SER A 134 -4.60 -4.22 24.73
CA SER A 134 -4.64 -2.96 23.96
C SER A 134 -4.12 -3.16 22.54
N TYR A 135 -3.00 -3.89 22.36
CA TYR A 135 -2.48 -4.23 21.02
C TYR A 135 -3.44 -5.10 20.21
N GLN A 136 -4.08 -6.09 20.83
CA GLN A 136 -5.01 -6.98 20.13
C GLN A 136 -6.26 -6.22 19.65
N LYS A 137 -6.88 -5.43 20.55
CA LYS A 137 -8.08 -4.63 20.23
C LYS A 137 -7.80 -3.61 19.14
N GLU A 138 -6.70 -2.85 19.26
CA GLU A 138 -6.32 -1.88 18.24
C GLU A 138 -5.88 -2.54 16.93
N GLY A 139 -5.13 -3.63 17.01
CA GLY A 139 -4.72 -4.38 15.84
C GLY A 139 -5.92 -4.84 15.02
N ALA A 140 -6.97 -5.37 15.67
CA ALA A 140 -8.21 -5.76 15.03
C ALA A 140 -8.93 -4.56 14.39
N LEU A 141 -9.06 -3.45 15.13
CA LEU A 141 -9.68 -2.22 14.64
C LEU A 141 -8.96 -1.66 13.40
N LEU A 142 -7.65 -1.50 13.47
CA LEU A 142 -6.85 -0.94 12.40
C LEU A 142 -6.80 -1.89 11.19
N SER A 143 -6.73 -3.20 11.42
CA SER A 143 -6.76 -4.23 10.36
C SER A 143 -8.05 -4.15 9.53
N LYS A 144 -9.21 -3.90 10.16
CA LYS A 144 -10.47 -3.66 9.44
C LYS A 144 -10.37 -2.48 8.48
N HIS A 145 -9.70 -1.41 8.89
CA HIS A 145 -9.47 -0.25 8.03
C HIS A 145 -8.47 -0.55 6.90
N PHE A 146 -7.33 -1.18 7.18
CA PHE A 146 -6.33 -1.52 6.15
C PHE A 146 -6.83 -2.49 5.08
N LYS A 147 -7.82 -3.33 5.41
CA LYS A 147 -8.49 -4.23 4.45
C LYS A 147 -9.51 -3.51 3.54
N LYS A 148 -9.82 -2.24 3.78
CA LYS A 148 -10.77 -1.51 2.96
C LYS A 148 -10.25 -1.34 1.54
N ILE A 149 -11.10 -1.70 0.57
CA ILE A 149 -10.83 -1.51 -0.85
C ILE A 149 -11.91 -0.60 -1.45
N THR A 150 -11.51 0.58 -1.89
CA THR A 150 -12.37 1.55 -2.58
C THR A 150 -12.06 1.51 -4.07
N ASN A 151 -13.06 1.24 -4.93
CA ASN A 151 -12.86 1.07 -6.38
C ASN A 151 -12.72 2.39 -7.15
N ARG A 152 -12.48 3.50 -6.45
CA ARG A 152 -12.28 4.83 -7.02
C ARG A 152 -10.89 5.31 -6.63
N ARG A 153 -10.19 5.95 -7.57
CA ARG A 153 -8.94 6.66 -7.31
C ARG A 153 -9.26 8.02 -6.71
N TYR A 154 -8.67 8.38 -5.57
CA TYR A 154 -8.74 9.75 -5.05
C TYR A 154 -7.42 10.50 -5.22
N PHE A 155 -6.29 9.80 -5.19
CA PHE A 155 -4.98 10.42 -5.39
C PHE A 155 -4.73 10.81 -6.84
N ASP A 156 -3.87 11.80 -7.01
CA ASP A 156 -3.32 12.20 -8.30
C ASP A 156 -1.83 12.51 -8.15
N GLY A 157 -0.99 11.76 -8.88
CA GLY A 157 0.46 11.82 -8.76
C GLY A 157 1.01 11.33 -7.42
N LEU A 158 2.21 11.85 -7.08
CA LEU A 158 2.94 11.53 -5.87
C LEU A 158 2.29 12.15 -4.62
N PHE A 159 2.60 11.57 -3.47
CA PHE A 159 2.21 12.03 -2.15
C PHE A 159 3.19 13.10 -1.67
N ASP A 160 2.67 14.12 -0.97
CA ASP A 160 3.50 15.12 -0.30
C ASP A 160 4.03 14.58 1.04
N TYR A 161 5.10 15.18 1.55
CA TYR A 161 5.58 14.90 2.89
C TYR A 161 4.60 15.52 3.92
N PRO A 162 4.11 14.76 4.93
CA PRO A 162 2.95 15.21 5.73
C PRO A 162 3.29 16.23 6.81
N ALA A 163 4.57 16.44 7.13
CA ALA A 163 5.00 17.40 8.14
C ALA A 163 6.47 17.77 7.96
N PHE A 164 6.83 19.03 8.19
CA PHE A 164 8.24 19.43 8.27
C PHE A 164 8.91 18.82 9.51
N GLY A 165 10.12 18.29 9.37
CA GLY A 165 10.89 17.74 10.49
C GLY A 165 11.98 16.78 10.05
N ARG A 166 12.79 16.33 11.01
CA ARG A 166 13.86 15.35 10.77
C ARG A 166 13.28 13.94 10.74
N MET A 167 13.67 13.14 9.74
CA MET A 167 13.38 11.71 9.77
C MET A 167 14.20 11.04 10.88
N SER A 168 13.52 10.59 11.93
CA SER A 168 14.17 9.99 13.11
C SER A 168 14.25 8.47 13.04
N SER A 169 13.37 7.83 12.25
CA SER A 169 13.32 6.38 12.07
C SER A 169 12.68 6.00 10.74
N GLY A 170 13.40 5.25 9.90
CA GLY A 170 12.91 4.78 8.60
C GLY A 170 12.06 3.51 8.67
N PHE A 171 11.44 3.16 7.55
CA PHE A 171 10.62 1.95 7.39
C PHE A 171 11.45 0.67 7.54
N GLY A 172 10.83 -0.40 8.03
CA GLY A 172 11.44 -1.72 8.13
C GLY A 172 12.44 -1.90 9.28
N LYS A 173 12.96 -0.80 9.88
CA LYS A 173 13.91 -0.83 11.00
C LYS A 173 13.41 -1.70 12.16
N LEU A 174 14.25 -2.62 12.64
CA LEU A 174 13.95 -3.46 13.80
C LEU A 174 14.15 -2.67 15.09
N ARG A 175 13.07 -2.50 15.84
CA ARG A 175 13.05 -1.78 17.12
C ARG A 175 13.23 -2.74 18.28
N LEU A 176 14.14 -2.40 19.17
CA LEU A 176 14.40 -3.10 20.44
C LEU A 176 13.98 -2.18 21.58
N TYR A 177 12.89 -2.51 22.27
CA TYR A 177 12.33 -1.67 23.33
C TYR A 177 12.93 -2.04 24.70
N ASN A 178 13.01 -1.06 25.61
CA ASN A 178 13.48 -1.22 26.99
C ASN A 178 12.56 -2.05 27.93
N ASN A 179 11.61 -2.79 27.34
CA ASN A 179 10.79 -3.81 27.99
C ASN A 179 10.93 -5.19 27.33
N GLY A 180 11.96 -5.40 26.50
CA GLY A 180 12.24 -6.67 25.82
C GLY A 180 11.40 -6.93 24.57
N ARG A 181 10.40 -6.09 24.27
CA ARG A 181 9.62 -6.22 23.03
C ARG A 181 10.47 -5.88 21.82
N THR A 182 10.15 -6.50 20.70
CA THR A 182 10.72 -6.18 19.39
C THR A 182 9.64 -5.96 18.35
N SER A 183 9.91 -5.10 17.37
CA SER A 183 8.98 -4.88 16.24
C SER A 183 9.69 -4.31 15.02
N SER A 184 9.34 -4.76 13.81
CA SER A 184 9.73 -4.07 12.58
C SER A 184 8.83 -2.85 12.33
N HIS A 185 9.46 -1.69 12.15
CA HIS A 185 8.79 -0.41 11.96
C HIS A 185 7.92 -0.39 10.69
N ALA A 186 6.63 -0.07 10.83
CA ALA A 186 5.61 -0.18 9.78
C ALA A 186 5.28 1.16 9.09
N GLY A 187 6.19 2.13 9.20
CA GLY A 187 6.06 3.49 8.69
C GLY A 187 7.38 4.22 8.84
N VAL A 188 7.34 5.54 8.81
CA VAL A 188 8.47 6.42 9.12
C VAL A 188 8.11 7.35 10.28
N ASP A 189 9.12 7.75 11.04
CA ASP A 189 8.95 8.72 12.12
C ASP A 189 9.60 10.04 11.73
N ILE A 190 8.82 11.12 11.88
CA ILE A 190 9.23 12.49 11.59
C ILE A 190 9.21 13.25 12.91
N ALA A 191 10.38 13.67 13.40
CA ALA A 191 10.53 14.36 14.67
C ALA A 191 10.58 15.87 14.47
N ASN A 192 9.80 16.59 15.25
CA ASN A 192 9.79 18.05 15.37
C ASN A 192 9.18 18.45 16.73
N LYS A 193 8.94 19.74 16.94
CA LYS A 193 8.31 20.29 18.14
C LYS A 193 6.86 19.81 18.26
N LYS A 194 6.36 19.71 19.50
CA LYS A 194 4.95 19.41 19.76
C LYS A 194 4.11 20.53 19.18
N GLY A 195 2.98 20.22 18.55
CA GLY A 195 2.14 21.21 17.88
C GLY A 195 2.47 21.44 16.41
N THR A 196 3.59 20.91 15.89
CA THR A 196 3.92 21.03 14.45
C THR A 196 2.73 20.55 13.60
N PRO A 197 2.21 21.37 12.66
CA PRO A 197 1.08 20.99 11.82
C PRO A 197 1.37 19.76 10.97
N ILE A 198 0.34 18.92 10.82
CA ILE A 198 0.38 17.73 9.99
C ILE A 198 -0.69 17.85 8.92
N TYR A 199 -0.29 17.62 7.67
CA TYR A 199 -1.11 17.80 6.49
C TYR A 199 -1.39 16.46 5.80
N ALA A 200 -2.55 16.38 5.14
CA ALA A 200 -2.88 15.24 4.30
C ALA A 200 -1.96 15.24 3.07
N PRO A 201 -1.18 14.17 2.86
CA PRO A 201 -0.20 14.09 1.77
C PRO A 201 -0.86 13.94 0.40
N GLN A 202 -2.17 13.62 0.37
CA GLN A 202 -2.94 13.42 -0.84
C GLN A 202 -4.45 13.47 -0.54
N HIS A 203 -5.29 13.68 -1.55
CA HIS A 203 -6.75 13.64 -1.42
C HIS A 203 -7.23 12.30 -0.86
N GLY A 204 -8.32 12.30 -0.10
CA GLY A 204 -8.92 11.06 0.38
C GLY A 204 -10.03 11.26 1.40
N LYS A 205 -10.62 10.14 1.83
CA LYS A 205 -11.69 10.10 2.84
C LYS A 205 -11.11 9.70 4.19
N VAL A 206 -11.35 10.48 5.23
CA VAL A 206 -10.96 10.12 6.61
C VAL A 206 -11.81 8.92 7.05
N ILE A 207 -11.18 7.78 7.26
CA ILE A 207 -11.86 6.53 7.65
C ILE A 207 -11.76 6.24 9.14
N LEU A 208 -10.80 6.86 9.84
CA LEU A 208 -10.65 6.81 11.29
C LEU A 208 -10.09 8.14 11.80
N SER A 209 -10.62 8.62 12.92
CA SER A 209 -10.09 9.73 13.72
C SER A 209 -10.49 9.45 15.17
N LYS A 210 -9.58 8.86 15.95
CA LYS A 210 -9.89 8.31 17.28
C LYS A 210 -8.68 8.37 18.21
N THR A 211 -8.93 8.45 19.52
CA THR A 211 -7.92 8.22 20.55
C THR A 211 -7.82 6.73 20.85
N LEU A 212 -6.62 6.19 20.72
CA LEU A 212 -6.26 4.80 20.94
C LEU A 212 -5.17 4.73 22.03
N ASP A 213 -5.02 3.59 22.70
CA ASP A 213 -4.04 3.40 23.77
C ASP A 213 -2.61 3.35 23.22
N VAL A 214 -2.36 2.51 22.21
CA VAL A 214 -1.04 2.24 21.64
C VAL A 214 -0.68 3.31 20.62
N HIS A 215 -1.55 3.56 19.64
CA HIS A 215 -1.26 4.54 18.58
C HIS A 215 -1.60 5.99 18.97
N GLY A 216 -2.11 6.21 20.19
CA GLY A 216 -2.46 7.53 20.69
C GLY A 216 -3.59 8.16 19.90
N ASN A 217 -3.55 9.47 19.72
CA ASN A 217 -4.44 10.15 18.81
C ASN A 217 -4.08 9.76 17.37
N THR A 218 -5.01 9.08 16.69
CA THR A 218 -4.76 8.48 15.39
C THR A 218 -5.75 8.94 14.34
N ILE A 219 -5.26 9.19 13.12
CA ILE A 219 -6.06 9.43 11.92
C ILE A 219 -5.68 8.41 10.85
N MET A 220 -6.67 7.95 10.08
CA MET A 220 -6.43 7.17 8.86
C MET A 220 -7.22 7.76 7.69
N ILE A 221 -6.60 7.81 6.52
CA ILE A 221 -7.18 8.33 5.28
C ILE A 221 -7.16 7.25 4.21
N ASP A 222 -8.31 7.01 3.58
CA ASP A 222 -8.45 6.18 2.38
C ASP A 222 -8.28 7.04 1.14
N HIS A 223 -7.23 6.79 0.38
CA HIS A 223 -6.90 7.48 -0.87
C HIS A 223 -7.48 6.79 -2.11
N GLY A 224 -8.27 5.73 -1.92
CA GLY A 224 -8.78 4.92 -3.03
C GLY A 224 -7.85 3.78 -3.40
N TYR A 225 -8.33 2.85 -4.22
CA TYR A 225 -7.59 1.67 -4.71
C TYR A 225 -6.91 0.82 -3.61
N GLY A 226 -7.42 0.90 -2.38
CA GLY A 226 -6.85 0.20 -1.23
C GLY A 226 -5.57 0.84 -0.67
N ILE A 227 -5.29 2.10 -1.02
CA ILE A 227 -4.18 2.88 -0.49
C ILE A 227 -4.65 3.66 0.73
N ILE A 228 -4.02 3.41 1.87
CA ILE A 228 -4.44 3.94 3.17
C ILE A 228 -3.24 4.47 3.92
N SER A 229 -3.29 5.74 4.33
CA SER A 229 -2.31 6.34 5.23
C SER A 229 -2.80 6.34 6.67
N ILE A 230 -1.86 6.31 7.62
CA ILE A 230 -2.11 6.39 9.06
C ILE A 230 -1.14 7.38 9.70
N TYR A 231 -1.64 8.16 10.66
CA TYR A 231 -0.92 9.20 11.40
C TYR A 231 -1.17 8.96 12.89
N CYS A 232 -0.11 8.69 13.65
CA CYS A 232 -0.21 8.31 15.06
C CYS A 232 0.50 9.32 15.98
N HIS A 233 0.30 9.13 17.28
CA HIS A 233 0.94 9.88 18.35
C HIS A 233 0.62 11.37 18.37
N LEU A 234 -0.45 11.80 17.67
CA LEU A 234 -0.80 13.21 17.52
C LEU A 234 -1.06 13.89 18.89
N ALA A 235 -0.72 15.17 19.00
CA ALA A 235 -1.17 15.98 20.14
C ALA A 235 -2.67 16.28 20.01
N LYS A 236 -3.10 16.64 18.78
CA LYS A 236 -4.47 17.02 18.46
C LYS A 236 -4.87 16.48 17.09
N ARG A 237 -6.15 16.08 16.97
CA ARG A 237 -6.79 15.77 15.68
C ARG A 237 -7.69 16.95 15.31
N THR A 238 -7.52 17.51 14.12
CA THR A 238 -8.34 18.64 13.63
C THR A 238 -9.42 18.19 12.65
N ILE A 239 -9.45 16.91 12.28
CA ILE A 239 -10.39 16.36 11.31
C ILE A 239 -11.21 15.19 11.89
N LYS A 240 -12.50 15.15 11.54
CA LYS A 240 -13.44 14.08 11.93
C LYS A 240 -13.52 12.98 10.87
N LYS A 241 -13.86 11.76 11.31
CA LYS A 241 -14.15 10.62 10.42
C LYS A 241 -15.29 10.99 9.45
N GLY A 242 -15.20 10.50 8.22
CA GLY A 242 -16.23 10.66 7.19
C GLY A 242 -15.94 11.79 6.20
N LYS A 243 -15.15 12.80 6.60
CA LYS A 243 -14.82 13.94 5.74
C LYS A 243 -13.91 13.53 4.59
N PHE A 244 -14.24 14.01 3.39
CA PHE A 244 -13.33 14.00 2.25
C PHE A 244 -12.45 15.25 2.33
N ILE A 245 -11.15 15.09 2.15
CA ILE A 245 -10.17 16.16 2.28
C ILE A 245 -9.27 16.21 1.05
N LYS A 246 -8.74 17.41 0.76
CA LYS A 246 -7.79 17.61 -0.32
C LYS A 246 -6.36 17.42 0.18
N LYS A 247 -5.43 17.13 -0.73
CA LYS A 247 -3.99 17.26 -0.49
C LYS A 247 -3.69 18.62 0.16
N GLY A 248 -2.80 18.65 1.15
CA GLY A 248 -2.45 19.86 1.91
C GLY A 248 -3.44 20.27 3.00
N THR A 249 -4.56 19.56 3.20
CA THR A 249 -5.48 19.86 4.31
C THR A 249 -4.81 19.53 5.65
N GLN A 250 -4.77 20.46 6.61
CA GLN A 250 -4.29 20.16 7.96
C GLN A 250 -5.23 19.16 8.65
N ILE A 251 -4.66 18.07 9.17
CA ILE A 251 -5.41 16.96 9.81
C ILE A 251 -5.13 16.84 11.30
N GLY A 252 -4.03 17.41 11.78
CA GLY A 252 -3.67 17.36 13.19
C GLY A 252 -2.39 18.11 13.51
N GLU A 253 -1.88 17.83 14.70
CA GLU A 253 -0.66 18.42 15.25
C GLU A 253 0.20 17.32 15.86
N MET A 254 1.51 17.41 15.65
CA MET A 254 2.50 16.44 16.13
C MET A 254 2.51 16.36 17.66
N GLY A 255 2.69 15.15 18.21
CA GLY A 255 2.69 14.94 19.64
C GLY A 255 3.46 13.70 20.08
N MET A 256 3.07 13.18 21.24
CA MET A 256 3.67 12.02 21.90
C MET A 256 2.60 11.20 22.63
N THR A 257 1.40 11.07 22.06
CA THR A 257 0.33 10.28 22.69
C THR A 257 0.50 8.78 22.43
N GLY A 258 0.01 7.94 23.35
CA GLY A 258 0.14 6.49 23.28
C GLY A 258 1.55 5.97 23.57
N VAL A 259 1.97 4.90 22.89
CA VAL A 259 3.30 4.30 23.05
C VAL A 259 4.30 5.03 22.15
N ALA A 260 4.88 6.10 22.68
CA ALA A 260 5.89 6.92 22.03
C ALA A 260 7.07 7.19 22.99
N SER A 261 8.29 7.32 22.44
CA SER A 261 9.52 7.64 23.20
C SER A 261 9.91 9.12 23.16
N GLY A 262 9.26 9.92 22.32
CA GLY A 262 9.50 11.36 22.15
C GLY A 262 8.47 11.97 21.21
N VAL A 263 8.50 13.30 21.05
CA VAL A 263 7.60 13.98 20.11
C VAL A 263 7.97 13.63 18.67
N HIS A 264 7.04 12.99 17.95
CA HIS A 264 7.18 12.66 16.55
C HIS A 264 5.82 12.37 15.91
N LEU A 265 5.76 12.45 14.59
CA LEU A 265 4.72 11.85 13.78
C LEU A 265 5.18 10.47 13.35
N HIS A 266 4.42 9.43 13.71
CA HIS A 266 4.51 8.16 13.00
C HIS A 266 3.57 8.20 11.80
N TRP A 267 4.13 8.17 10.59
CA TRP A 267 3.40 8.13 9.33
C TRP A 267 3.58 6.77 8.67
N GLY A 268 2.48 6.06 8.46
CA GLY A 268 2.48 4.77 7.77
C GLY A 268 1.62 4.81 6.51
N LEU A 269 1.97 3.98 5.54
CA LEU A 269 1.16 3.74 4.35
C LEU A 269 0.90 2.25 4.18
N SER A 270 -0.26 1.92 3.61
CA SER A 270 -0.61 0.57 3.23
C SER A 270 -1.22 0.54 1.84
N VAL A 271 -0.85 -0.48 1.07
CA VAL A 271 -1.39 -0.77 -0.25
C VAL A 271 -2.05 -2.15 -0.17
N GLN A 272 -3.37 -2.19 -0.31
CA GLN A 272 -4.18 -3.41 -0.29
C GLN A 272 -3.85 -4.30 0.91
N ASN A 273 -3.85 -3.72 2.12
CA ASN A 273 -3.52 -4.38 3.39
C ASN A 273 -2.07 -4.91 3.48
N VAL A 274 -1.13 -4.38 2.70
CA VAL A 274 0.33 -4.57 2.89
C VAL A 274 0.91 -3.26 3.40
N ARG A 275 1.74 -3.27 4.44
CA ARG A 275 2.45 -2.05 4.87
C ARG A 275 3.63 -1.82 3.95
N VAL A 276 3.75 -0.59 3.46
CA VAL A 276 4.76 -0.13 2.51
C VAL A 276 5.52 1.05 3.10
N ASP A 277 6.69 1.33 2.55
CA ASP A 277 7.42 2.56 2.86
C ASP A 277 6.62 3.75 2.28
N PRO A 278 6.13 4.69 3.11
CA PRO A 278 5.44 5.87 2.61
C PRO A 278 6.33 6.74 1.72
N LEU A 279 7.66 6.74 1.90
CA LEU A 279 8.59 7.58 1.13
C LEU A 279 8.66 7.18 -0.35
N PHE A 280 8.49 5.88 -0.64
CA PHE A 280 8.41 5.37 -2.01
C PHE A 280 7.27 6.03 -2.81
N TRP A 281 6.26 6.55 -2.13
CA TRP A 281 5.10 7.21 -2.75
C TRP A 281 5.27 8.72 -2.87
N THR A 282 6.41 9.27 -2.47
CA THR A 282 6.73 10.70 -2.49
C THR A 282 7.81 11.02 -3.51
N GLN A 283 8.08 12.32 -3.71
CA GLN A 283 9.22 12.79 -4.49
C GLN A 283 10.58 12.35 -3.92
N GLU A 284 10.65 11.98 -2.64
CA GLU A 284 11.87 11.48 -2.00
C GLU A 284 12.29 10.09 -2.50
N SER A 285 11.41 9.37 -3.23
CA SER A 285 11.76 8.12 -3.91
C SER A 285 12.90 8.26 -4.92
N ASN A 286 13.16 9.49 -5.41
CA ASN A 286 14.22 9.80 -6.37
C ASN A 286 15.52 10.30 -5.71
N LYS A 287 15.54 10.45 -4.38
CA LYS A 287 16.74 10.86 -3.64
C LYS A 287 17.31 9.62 -2.97
N GLU A 288 18.52 9.23 -3.34
CA GLU A 288 19.26 8.22 -2.58
C GLU A 288 19.46 8.76 -1.15
N ILE A 289 18.87 8.09 -0.15
CA ILE A 289 19.01 8.42 1.28
C ILE A 289 20.10 7.56 1.91
#